data_AF-A0A7C7UV07-F1
#
_entry.id   AF-A0A7C7UV07-F1
#
_cell.length_a   1.000
_cell.length_b   1.000
_cell.length_c   1.000
_cell.angle_alpha   90.00
_cell.angle_beta   90.00
_cell.angle_gamma   90.00
#
_symmetry.space_group_name_H-M   'P 1'
#
loop_
_entity.id
_entity.type
_entity.pdbx_description
1 polymer ?
#
loop_
_entity_poly.entity_id
_entity_poly.type
_entity_poly.pdbx_seq_one_letter_code
_entity_poly.pdbx_strand_id
1 'polypeptide(L)' 'AVRIMAKTQLGKELTDQQVKDIVAFLKALTGKIPKHALEVPVLPASAENTPKPNVN' A
#
# COMPACT_ATOMS: atom_id res chain seq x y z
N ALA A 1 -4.09 -12.15 8.46
CA ALA A 1 -4.59 -10.90 9.08
C ALA A 1 -6.05 -10.98 9.50
N VAL A 2 -7.02 -11.25 8.61
CA VAL A 2 -8.47 -11.19 8.89
C VAL A 2 -8.90 -11.90 10.19
N ARG A 3 -8.50 -13.16 10.41
CA ARG A 3 -8.83 -13.90 11.64
C ARG A 3 -8.24 -13.28 12.91
N ILE A 4 -7.00 -12.83 12.85
CA ILE A 4 -6.31 -12.20 13.98
C ILE A 4 -7.07 -10.93 14.37
N MET A 5 -7.44 -10.09 13.40
CA MET A 5 -8.15 -8.83 13.65
C MET A 5 -9.54 -9.08 14.23
N ALA A 6 -10.29 -10.08 13.74
CA ALA A 6 -11.59 -10.43 14.28
C ALA A 6 -11.51 -10.82 15.77
N LYS A 7 -10.46 -11.58 16.14
CA LYS A 7 -10.24 -11.98 17.53
C LYS A 7 -9.77 -10.83 18.41
N THR A 8 -8.76 -10.08 17.98
CA THR A 8 -8.13 -9.05 18.82
C THR A 8 -8.96 -7.79 18.95
N GLN A 9 -9.67 -7.39 17.90
CA GLN A 9 -10.43 -6.13 17.89
C GLN A 9 -11.89 -6.32 18.31
N LEU A 10 -12.48 -7.50 18.02
CA LEU A 10 -13.91 -7.72 18.19
C LEU A 10 -14.25 -8.91 19.09
N GLY A 11 -13.25 -9.68 19.54
CA GLY A 11 -13.46 -10.88 20.36
C GLY A 11 -14.22 -12.00 19.63
N LYS A 12 -14.19 -12.01 18.29
CA LYS A 12 -14.96 -12.97 17.48
C LYS A 12 -14.08 -14.02 16.82
N GLU A 13 -14.54 -15.26 16.84
CA GLU A 13 -14.02 -16.33 15.99
C GLU A 13 -14.86 -16.38 14.70
N LEU A 14 -14.20 -16.35 13.55
CA LEU A 14 -14.85 -16.40 12.25
C LEU A 14 -14.76 -17.79 11.65
N THR A 15 -15.83 -18.22 10.97
CA THR A 15 -15.80 -19.45 10.17
C THR A 15 -14.90 -19.29 8.95
N ASP A 16 -14.47 -20.41 8.38
CA ASP A 16 -13.64 -20.41 7.18
C ASP A 16 -14.32 -19.73 6.00
N GLN A 17 -15.65 -19.87 5.88
CA GLN A 17 -16.41 -19.24 4.81
C GLN A 17 -16.43 -17.71 4.97
N GLN A 18 -16.72 -17.20 6.18
CA GLN A 18 -16.69 -15.75 6.45
C GLN A 18 -15.33 -15.14 6.15
N VAL A 19 -14.25 -15.85 6.50
CA VAL A 19 -12.88 -15.39 6.19
C VAL A 19 -12.64 -15.37 4.69
N LYS A 20 -13.09 -16.39 3.94
CA LYS A 20 -12.97 -16.41 2.48
C LYS A 20 -13.71 -15.23 1.85
N ASP A 21 -14.92 -14.95 2.30
CA ASP A 21 -15.74 -13.86 1.75
C ASP A 21 -15.12 -12.49 2.03
N ILE A 22 -14.62 -12.24 3.24
CA ILE A 22 -13.92 -11.00 3.58
C ILE A 22 -12.61 -10.86 2.78
N VAL A 23 -11.85 -11.95 2.62
CA VAL A 23 -10.62 -11.92 1.80
C VAL A 23 -10.95 -11.65 0.33
N ALA A 24 -12.04 -12.21 -0.19
CA ALA A 24 -12.50 -11.93 -1.54
C ALA A 24 -12.85 -10.43 -1.72
N PHE A 25 -13.58 -9.85 -0.77
CA PHE A 25 -13.85 -8.41 -0.74
C PHE A 25 -12.55 -7.57 -0.72
N LEU A 26 -11.60 -7.89 0.18
CA LEU A 26 -10.34 -7.14 0.26
C LEU A 26 -9.50 -7.24 -1.03
N LYS A 27 -9.52 -8.39 -1.70
CA LYS A 27 -8.85 -8.55 -3.01
C LYS A 27 -9.48 -7.68 -4.09
N ALA A 28 -10.78 -7.42 -4.02
CA ALA A 28 -11.47 -6.53 -4.97
C ALA A 28 -11.07 -5.06 -4.82
N LEU A 29 -10.40 -4.69 -3.72
CA LEU A 29 -9.87 -3.34 -3.50
C LEU A 29 -8.55 -3.08 -4.24
N THR A 30 -7.92 -4.10 -4.83
CA THR A 30 -6.69 -3.95 -5.60
C THR A 30 -6.97 -3.35 -6.98
N GLY A 31 -6.68 -2.06 -7.13
CA GLY A 31 -6.75 -1.34 -8.40
C GLY A 31 -5.47 -1.42 -9.24
N LYS A 32 -5.53 -0.94 -10.48
CA LYS A 32 -4.34 -0.70 -11.31
C LYS A 32 -3.73 0.65 -10.95
N ILE A 33 -2.40 0.70 -10.80
CA ILE A 33 -1.69 1.97 -10.65
C ILE A 33 -1.85 2.78 -11.96
N PRO A 34 -2.24 4.06 -11.91
CA PRO A 34 -2.35 4.89 -13.10
C PRO A 34 -1.00 5.02 -13.82
N LYS A 35 -1.01 4.95 -15.17
CA LYS A 35 0.24 5.01 -15.96
C LYS A 35 1.04 6.30 -15.70
N HIS A 36 0.36 7.44 -15.60
CA HIS A 36 1.01 8.74 -15.35
C HIS A 36 1.71 8.81 -13.99
N ALA A 37 1.26 8.05 -12.99
CA ALA A 37 1.91 8.00 -11.67
C ALA A 37 3.22 7.20 -11.70
N LEU A 38 3.47 6.44 -12.77
CA LEU A 38 4.70 5.69 -13.01
C LEU A 38 5.67 6.45 -13.93
N GLU A 39 5.25 7.59 -14.49
CA GLU A 39 6.11 8.42 -15.31
C GLU A 39 7.16 9.10 -14.41
N VAL A 40 8.44 8.84 -14.69
CA VAL A 40 9.54 9.49 -13.98
C VAL A 40 9.52 10.98 -14.36
N PRO A 41 9.44 11.90 -13.38
CA PRO A 41 9.42 13.32 -13.70
C PRO A 41 10.78 13.74 -14.27
N VAL A 42 10.74 14.67 -15.21
CA VAL A 42 11.95 15.39 -15.61
C VAL A 42 12.31 16.35 -14.47
N LEU A 43 13.35 16.03 -13.73
CA LEU A 43 13.87 16.90 -12.68
C LEU A 43 14.68 18.06 -13.30
N PRO A 44 14.59 19.28 -12.76
CA PRO A 44 15.46 20.37 -13.19
C PRO A 44 16.92 20.05 -12.88
N ALA A 45 17.83 20.58 -13.69
CA ALA A 45 19.26 20.50 -13.41
C ALA A 45 19.58 21.25 -12.10
N SER A 46 20.56 20.75 -11.36
CA SER A 46 21.15 21.47 -10.23
C SER A 46 21.70 22.82 -10.70
N ALA A 47 21.44 23.88 -9.92
CA ALA A 47 21.97 25.21 -10.13
C ALA A 47 23.28 25.41 -9.33
N GLU A 48 23.97 26.53 -9.54
CA GLU A 48 25.22 26.86 -8.87
C GLU A 48 25.12 26.81 -7.33
N ASN A 49 23.97 27.21 -6.78
CA ASN A 49 23.70 27.21 -5.35
C ASN A 49 23.06 25.91 -4.83
N THR A 50 22.93 24.87 -5.65
CA THR A 50 22.38 23.58 -5.20
C THR A 50 23.40 22.87 -4.29
N PRO A 51 23.06 22.59 -3.01
CA PRO A 51 23.97 21.91 -2.10
C PRO A 51 24.42 20.55 -2.63
N LYS A 52 25.69 20.20 -2.39
CA LYS A 52 26.23 18.89 -2.80
C LYS A 52 25.64 17.76 -1.92
N PRO A 53 25.43 16.56 -2.47
CA PRO A 53 25.01 15.40 -1.69
C PRO A 53 25.97 15.10 -0.53
N ASN A 54 25.43 14.78 0.65
CA ASN A 54 26.21 14.22 1.75
C ASN A 54 26.30 12.69 1.58
N VAL A 55 27.51 12.15 1.63
CA VAL A 55 27.80 10.72 1.40
C VAL A 55 28.03 9.93 2.69
N ASN A 56 27.94 10.58 3.86
CA ASN A 56 28.24 10.01 5.17
C ASN A 56 27.01 9.90 6.06
#